data_AF-A0A428J9A7-F1
#
_entry.id   AF-A0A428J9A7-F1
#
_cell.length_a   1.000
_cell.length_b   1.000
_cell.length_c   1.000
_cell.angle_alpha   90.00
_cell.angle_beta   90.00
_cell.angle_gamma   90.00
#
_symmetry.space_group_name_H-M   'P 1'
#
loop_
_entity.id
_entity.type
_entity.pdbx_description
1 polymer ?
#
loop_
_entity_poly.entity_id
_entity_poly.type
_entity_poly.pdbx_seq_one_letter_code
_entity_poly.pdbx_strand_id
1 'polypeptide(L)'
;MKSSISFIIGFLLIINSTIAGAEIEGYEVVSRNNKENITLYGKKMNGLYRGFKIDFKGSIYTRPFWNSETSPTYAPKIFYKDINKDQKEELIMTLTTGHGTGVLLEDVHVFHTIDNGLTEVIVDNPLAIIYKNVKTKLSNAEAEICIRDKEYKVDITPFEIRPENLFNDIGFGSIIDYEVINNKLMVRVSGQISPAVSSIGDIIIIYEYRNKMYQAKTIDFIKNINENPFYGPVKD
;
A
#
# COMPACT_ATOMS: atom_id res chain seq x y z
N MET A 1 42.28 -52.04 42.53
CA MET A 1 41.25 -51.39 43.37
C MET A 1 41.19 -49.93 42.96
N LYS A 2 40.04 -49.51 42.39
CA LYS A 2 39.56 -48.14 42.07
C LYS A 2 40.42 -47.27 41.13
N SER A 3 40.04 -47.24 39.85
CA SER A 3 40.30 -46.12 38.93
C SER A 3 39.00 -45.33 38.81
N SER A 4 39.02 -44.06 39.22
CA SER A 4 37.87 -43.15 39.17
C SER A 4 37.75 -42.53 37.78
N ILE A 5 36.59 -42.71 37.14
CA ILE A 5 36.21 -42.05 35.89
C ILE A 5 35.58 -40.70 36.27
N SER A 6 36.27 -39.60 36.00
CA SER A 6 35.67 -38.26 36.09
C SER A 6 34.85 -37.97 34.84
N PHE A 7 33.52 -37.92 34.99
CA PHE A 7 32.61 -37.37 33.99
C PHE A 7 32.67 -35.84 34.06
N ILE A 8 33.19 -35.19 33.02
CA ILE A 8 33.05 -33.74 32.84
C ILE A 8 31.71 -33.53 32.11
N ILE A 9 30.71 -33.08 32.86
CA ILE A 9 29.44 -32.58 32.32
C ILE A 9 29.72 -31.20 31.72
N GLY A 10 29.79 -31.14 30.40
CA GLY A 10 29.83 -29.89 29.65
C GLY A 10 28.49 -29.18 29.76
N PHE A 11 28.47 -28.04 30.45
CA PHE A 11 27.32 -27.14 30.51
C PHE A 11 27.19 -26.45 29.14
N LEU A 12 26.25 -26.89 28.30
CA LEU A 12 25.90 -26.17 27.08
C LEU A 12 25.22 -24.86 27.51
N LEU A 13 25.95 -23.75 27.43
CA LEU A 13 25.39 -22.41 27.49
C LEU A 13 24.46 -22.24 26.28
N ILE A 14 23.16 -22.44 26.50
CA ILE A 14 22.11 -22.01 25.57
C ILE A 14 22.11 -20.49 25.63
N ILE A 15 22.89 -19.88 24.74
CA ILE A 15 22.79 -18.46 24.46
C ILE A 15 21.39 -18.26 23.86
N ASN A 16 20.45 -17.79 24.67
CA ASN A 16 19.21 -17.23 24.16
C ASN A 16 19.63 -16.06 23.27
N SER A 17 19.56 -16.27 21.95
CA SER A 17 19.74 -15.21 20.98
C SER A 17 18.60 -14.23 21.20
N THR A 18 18.82 -13.19 22.01
CA THR A 18 18.01 -11.99 21.91
C THR A 18 18.13 -11.53 20.47
N ILE A 19 17.03 -11.56 19.73
CA ILE A 19 16.94 -11.05 18.36
C ILE A 19 17.20 -9.55 18.45
N ALA A 20 18.47 -9.17 18.48
CA ALA A 20 18.91 -7.84 18.14
C ALA A 20 18.62 -7.73 16.64
N GLY A 21 17.52 -7.06 16.29
CA GLY A 21 17.24 -6.72 14.91
C GLY A 21 18.49 -6.08 14.33
N ALA A 22 19.03 -6.65 13.26
CA ALA A 22 20.31 -6.24 12.73
C ALA A 22 20.26 -4.73 12.43
N GLU A 23 21.04 -3.94 13.16
CA GLU A 23 21.25 -2.54 12.82
C GLU A 23 22.12 -2.52 11.57
N ILE A 24 21.58 -1.99 10.48
CA ILE A 24 22.32 -1.79 9.25
C ILE A 24 22.93 -0.40 9.32
N GLU A 25 24.26 -0.31 9.44
CA GLU A 25 24.97 0.96 9.59
C GLU A 25 24.53 2.00 8.54
N GLY A 26 24.11 3.18 9.02
CA GLY A 26 23.63 4.28 8.17
C GLY A 26 22.22 4.12 7.63
N TYR A 27 21.42 3.18 8.16
CA TYR A 27 20.00 3.00 7.84
C TYR A 27 19.13 3.10 9.11
N GLU A 28 17.94 3.66 8.95
CA GLU A 28 16.90 3.69 9.98
C GLU A 28 15.85 2.60 9.70
N VAL A 29 15.24 2.05 10.76
CA VAL A 29 14.04 1.22 10.62
C VAL A 29 12.86 2.14 10.30
N VAL A 30 12.27 1.97 9.13
CA VAL A 30 11.14 2.82 8.67
C VAL A 30 9.79 2.16 8.89
N SER A 31 9.75 0.82 8.91
CA SER A 31 8.55 0.05 9.22
C SER A 31 8.92 -1.39 9.60
N ARG A 32 8.05 -2.07 10.35
CA ARG A 32 8.27 -3.44 10.80
C ARG A 32 6.97 -4.21 10.94
N ASN A 33 6.95 -5.43 10.41
CA ASN A 33 5.96 -6.45 10.76
C ASN A 33 6.60 -7.41 11.77
N ASN A 34 6.33 -7.19 13.06
CA ASN A 34 6.90 -7.99 14.15
C ASN A 34 6.44 -9.45 14.12
N LYS A 35 5.21 -9.71 13.68
CA LYS A 35 4.63 -11.06 13.69
C LYS A 35 5.38 -12.00 12.73
N GLU A 36 5.76 -11.47 11.57
CA GLU A 36 6.37 -12.25 10.49
C GLU A 36 7.89 -12.04 10.39
N ASN A 37 8.48 -11.28 11.33
CA ASN A 37 9.89 -10.91 11.37
C ASN A 37 10.37 -10.27 10.04
N ILE A 38 9.67 -9.22 9.61
CA ILE A 38 10.00 -8.45 8.40
C ILE A 38 10.29 -7.01 8.81
N THR A 39 11.46 -6.50 8.44
CA THR A 39 11.85 -5.11 8.72
C THR A 39 12.20 -4.38 7.43
N LEU A 40 11.64 -3.18 7.25
CA LEU A 40 12.01 -2.27 6.19
C LEU A 40 12.94 -1.20 6.75
N TYR A 41 14.04 -0.98 6.05
CA TYR A 41 15.06 0.00 6.38
C TYR A 41 15.17 1.05 5.27
N GLY A 42 15.47 2.29 5.63
CA GLY A 42 15.66 3.39 4.70
C GLY A 42 16.76 4.35 5.17
N LYS A 43 17.41 5.03 4.22
CA LYS A 43 18.34 6.13 4.52
C LYS A 43 17.63 7.45 4.45
N LYS A 44 17.70 8.24 5.52
CA LYS A 44 17.16 9.60 5.51
C LYS A 44 18.09 10.53 4.72
N MET A 45 17.60 11.05 3.61
CA MET A 45 18.35 11.92 2.69
C MET A 45 17.43 13.01 2.13
N ASN A 46 17.77 14.28 2.37
CA ASN A 46 17.01 15.44 1.88
C ASN A 46 15.51 15.40 2.24
N GLY A 47 15.19 15.02 3.49
CA GLY A 47 13.79 14.96 3.98
C GLY A 47 12.99 13.72 3.56
N LEU A 48 13.57 12.82 2.76
CA LEU A 48 12.95 11.58 2.30
C LEU A 48 13.75 10.35 2.75
N TYR A 49 13.08 9.21 2.88
CA TYR A 49 13.74 7.91 2.93
C TYR A 49 14.09 7.46 1.51
N ARG A 50 15.31 6.96 1.33
CA ARG A 50 15.84 6.46 0.04
C ARG A 50 16.71 5.24 0.25
N GLY A 51 17.02 4.55 -0.84
CA GLY A 51 18.00 3.46 -0.86
C GLY A 51 17.60 2.31 0.06
N PHE A 52 16.37 1.83 -0.06
CA PHE A 52 15.76 0.93 0.92
C PHE A 52 16.43 -0.44 0.99
N LYS A 53 16.28 -1.09 2.15
CA LYS A 53 16.61 -2.50 2.36
C LYS A 53 15.46 -3.21 3.07
N ILE A 54 15.14 -4.41 2.61
CA ILE A 54 14.16 -5.30 3.21
C ILE A 54 14.94 -6.40 3.91
N ASP A 55 14.80 -6.53 5.21
CA ASP A 55 15.11 -7.77 5.91
C ASP A 55 13.86 -8.64 5.90
N PHE A 56 13.91 -9.69 5.09
CA PHE A 56 12.87 -10.69 4.99
C PHE A 56 13.40 -12.02 5.52
N LYS A 57 12.97 -12.37 6.73
CA LYS A 57 13.32 -13.64 7.38
C LYS A 57 14.84 -13.89 7.44
N GLY A 58 15.64 -12.84 7.67
CA GLY A 58 17.09 -12.89 7.79
C GLY A 58 17.86 -12.68 6.47
N SER A 59 17.16 -12.58 5.34
CA SER A 59 17.76 -12.25 4.05
C SER A 59 17.55 -10.79 3.69
N ILE A 60 18.62 -10.11 3.26
CA ILE A 60 18.58 -8.68 2.93
C ILE A 60 18.39 -8.47 1.41
N TYR A 61 17.35 -7.74 1.04
CA TYR A 61 17.06 -7.33 -0.34
C TYR A 61 17.18 -5.81 -0.48
N THR A 62 17.94 -5.33 -1.48
CA THR A 62 18.16 -3.89 -1.68
C THR A 62 17.21 -3.31 -2.73
N ARG A 63 16.70 -2.11 -2.49
CA ARG A 63 15.79 -1.35 -3.36
C ARG A 63 16.28 0.10 -3.51
N PRO A 64 17.27 0.34 -4.39
CA PRO A 64 17.98 1.62 -4.42
C PRO A 64 17.12 2.79 -4.92
N PHE A 65 16.10 2.52 -5.73
CA PHE A 65 15.28 3.53 -6.40
C PHE A 65 13.99 3.87 -5.67
N TRP A 66 13.69 3.17 -4.57
CA TRP A 66 12.52 3.47 -3.75
C TRP A 66 12.69 4.79 -3.01
N ASN A 67 11.57 5.47 -2.80
CA ASN A 67 11.48 6.71 -2.07
C ASN A 67 10.23 6.67 -1.18
N SER A 68 10.31 7.30 0.00
CA SER A 68 9.15 7.49 0.87
C SER A 68 9.31 8.74 1.71
N GLU A 69 8.21 9.31 2.14
CA GLU A 69 8.12 10.35 3.15
C GLU A 69 8.74 9.91 4.47
N THR A 70 9.27 10.87 5.23
CA THR A 70 9.89 10.60 6.55
C THR A 70 8.96 10.85 7.73
N SER A 71 7.73 11.32 7.46
CA SER A 71 6.73 11.56 8.50
C SER A 71 6.22 10.24 9.07
N PRO A 72 6.30 10.01 10.40
CA PRO A 72 5.83 8.77 11.01
C PRO A 72 4.35 8.47 10.79
N THR A 73 3.51 9.50 10.62
CA THR A 73 2.08 9.35 10.31
C THR A 73 1.84 8.69 8.96
N TYR A 74 2.79 8.83 8.03
CA TYR A 74 2.73 8.30 6.67
C TYR A 74 3.82 7.25 6.43
N ALA A 75 4.21 6.54 7.48
CA ALA A 75 5.22 5.50 7.42
C ALA A 75 4.78 4.37 6.46
N PRO A 76 5.74 3.73 5.77
CA PRO A 76 5.46 2.57 4.94
C PRO A 76 4.66 1.48 5.65
N LYS A 77 3.71 0.86 4.94
CA LYS A 77 2.93 -0.28 5.46
C LYS A 77 3.52 -1.59 4.95
N ILE A 78 3.51 -2.64 5.77
CA ILE A 78 4.00 -3.98 5.43
C ILE A 78 2.90 -5.01 5.69
N PHE A 79 2.46 -5.68 4.64
CA PHE A 79 1.51 -6.79 4.70
C PHE A 79 2.18 -8.08 4.27
N TYR A 80 1.80 -9.18 4.92
CA TYR A 80 2.23 -10.52 4.54
C TYR A 80 1.01 -11.43 4.58
N LYS A 81 0.39 -11.64 3.42
CA LYS A 81 -0.93 -12.26 3.25
C LYS A 81 -1.00 -13.00 1.91
N ASP A 82 -1.71 -14.13 1.89
CA ASP A 82 -2.11 -14.80 0.65
C ASP A 82 -3.23 -13.99 -0.01
N ILE A 83 -2.87 -13.22 -1.05
CA ILE A 83 -3.80 -12.38 -1.82
C ILE A 83 -4.14 -12.99 -3.18
N ASN A 84 -3.41 -14.02 -3.62
CA ASN A 84 -3.63 -14.69 -4.90
C ASN A 84 -4.42 -16.03 -4.77
N LYS A 85 -4.61 -16.52 -3.55
CA LYS A 85 -5.29 -17.75 -3.14
C LYS A 85 -4.56 -19.05 -3.49
N ASP A 86 -3.24 -19.02 -3.57
CA ASP A 86 -2.40 -20.20 -3.82
C ASP A 86 -1.88 -20.87 -2.53
N GLN A 87 -2.34 -20.40 -1.36
CA GLN A 87 -1.94 -20.85 -0.03
C GLN A 87 -0.52 -20.44 0.38
N LYS A 88 0.11 -19.52 -0.35
CA LYS A 88 1.38 -18.88 0.03
C LYS A 88 1.15 -17.41 0.22
N GLU A 89 1.81 -16.82 1.22
CA GLU A 89 1.71 -15.39 1.42
C GLU A 89 2.60 -14.59 0.46
N GLU A 90 2.06 -13.49 -0.02
CA GLU A 90 2.82 -12.42 -0.64
C GLU A 90 3.26 -11.38 0.38
N LEU A 91 4.43 -10.79 0.14
CA LEU A 91 4.87 -9.58 0.82
C LEU A 91 4.41 -8.36 0.03
N ILE A 92 3.61 -7.51 0.64
CA ILE A 92 3.14 -6.25 0.06
C ILE A 92 3.69 -5.10 0.89
N MET A 93 4.26 -4.10 0.23
CA MET A 93 4.70 -2.87 0.86
C MET A 93 4.05 -1.68 0.17
N THR A 94 3.58 -0.72 0.95
CA THR A 94 3.17 0.59 0.43
C THR A 94 4.15 1.65 0.92
N LEU A 95 4.53 2.56 0.02
CA LEU A 95 5.44 3.67 0.31
C LEU A 95 4.72 4.97 0.03
N THR A 96 4.62 5.86 1.01
CA THR A 96 4.05 7.20 0.78
C THR A 96 5.07 8.04 0.04
N THR A 97 4.81 8.43 -1.20
CA THR A 97 5.70 9.24 -2.05
C THR A 97 5.32 10.72 -2.05
N GLY A 98 4.15 11.07 -1.53
CA GLY A 98 3.73 12.44 -1.30
C GLY A 98 2.52 12.53 -0.38
N HIS A 99 2.44 13.60 0.42
CA HIS A 99 1.31 13.85 1.31
C HIS A 99 1.06 15.36 1.51
N GLY A 100 -0.16 15.70 1.90
CA GLY A 100 -0.56 17.08 2.22
C GLY A 100 -2.07 17.23 2.33
N THR A 101 -2.55 18.46 2.44
CA THR A 101 -3.99 18.73 2.44
C THR A 101 -4.61 18.30 1.12
N GLY A 102 -5.45 17.26 1.15
CA GLY A 102 -6.07 16.69 -0.04
C GLY A 102 -5.11 15.88 -0.93
N VAL A 103 -3.92 15.54 -0.44
CA VAL A 103 -2.92 14.76 -1.19
C VAL A 103 -2.44 13.58 -0.36
N LEU A 104 -2.50 12.38 -0.94
CA LEU A 104 -1.86 11.17 -0.43
C LEU A 104 -1.48 10.32 -1.63
N LEU A 105 -0.19 10.15 -1.90
CA LEU A 105 0.32 9.35 -3.00
C LEU A 105 1.09 8.18 -2.43
N GLU A 106 0.64 6.97 -2.75
CA GLU A 106 1.34 5.75 -2.39
C GLU A 106 1.78 4.97 -3.63
N ASP A 107 2.99 4.41 -3.58
CA ASP A 107 3.43 3.33 -4.46
C ASP A 107 3.21 2.00 -3.76
N VAL A 108 2.89 0.94 -4.52
CA VAL A 108 2.76 -0.43 -4.01
C VAL A 108 3.78 -1.35 -4.66
N HIS A 109 4.38 -2.21 -3.84
CA HIS A 109 5.31 -3.25 -4.26
C HIS A 109 4.82 -4.60 -3.74
N VAL A 110 4.62 -5.56 -4.64
CA VAL A 110 4.18 -6.91 -4.31
C VAL A 110 5.27 -7.91 -4.65
N PHE A 111 5.61 -8.79 -3.72
CA PHE A 111 6.58 -9.85 -3.90
C PHE A 111 5.94 -11.21 -3.68
N HIS A 112 6.15 -12.09 -4.65
CA HIS A 112 5.90 -13.53 -4.50
C HIS A 112 7.09 -14.17 -3.81
N THR A 113 6.80 -15.17 -2.96
CA THR A 113 7.82 -15.93 -2.24
C THR A 113 8.14 -17.22 -3.02
N ILE A 114 9.36 -17.32 -3.54
CA ILE A 114 9.84 -18.49 -4.30
C ILE A 114 11.12 -18.97 -3.63
N ASP A 115 11.16 -20.22 -3.15
CA ASP A 115 12.31 -20.82 -2.47
C ASP A 115 12.87 -19.96 -1.31
N ASN A 116 11.98 -19.34 -0.54
CA ASN A 116 12.29 -18.35 0.52
C ASN A 116 12.91 -17.03 0.02
N GLY A 117 12.98 -16.83 -1.30
CA GLY A 117 13.35 -15.58 -1.95
C GLY A 117 12.17 -14.65 -2.23
N LEU A 118 12.46 -13.40 -2.58
CA LEU A 118 11.48 -12.40 -3.02
C LEU A 118 11.61 -12.13 -4.51
N THR A 119 10.52 -12.34 -5.25
CA THR A 119 10.39 -11.95 -6.67
C THR A 119 9.30 -10.89 -6.80
N GLU A 120 9.66 -9.70 -7.27
CA GLU A 120 8.70 -8.61 -7.45
C GLU A 120 7.74 -8.92 -8.60
N VAL A 121 6.46 -8.67 -8.38
CA VAL A 121 5.39 -8.83 -9.34
C VAL A 121 4.78 -7.47 -9.62
N ILE A 122 4.60 -7.17 -10.91
CA ILE A 122 4.05 -5.90 -11.37
C ILE A 122 2.59 -5.78 -10.93
N VAL A 123 2.21 -4.59 -10.49
CA VAL A 123 0.82 -4.16 -10.26
C VAL A 123 0.47 -3.12 -11.32
N ASP A 124 -0.66 -3.30 -12.01
CA ASP A 124 -1.14 -2.32 -12.98
C ASP A 124 -1.33 -0.95 -12.31
N ASN A 125 -0.94 0.11 -13.02
CA ASN A 125 -1.10 1.48 -12.50
C ASN A 125 -2.59 1.87 -12.39
N PRO A 126 -3.05 2.38 -11.23
CA PRO A 126 -4.47 2.66 -11.00
C PRO A 126 -5.02 3.77 -11.89
N LEU A 127 -4.23 4.79 -12.20
CA LEU A 127 -4.65 5.87 -13.08
C LEU A 127 -4.80 5.38 -14.52
N ALA A 128 -3.89 4.53 -14.99
CA ALA A 128 -4.03 3.89 -16.31
C ALA A 128 -5.30 3.02 -16.40
N ILE A 129 -5.62 2.30 -15.33
CA ILE A 129 -6.88 1.54 -15.23
C ILE A 129 -8.09 2.50 -15.30
N ILE A 130 -8.08 3.59 -14.52
CA ILE A 130 -9.17 4.57 -14.48
C ILE A 130 -9.38 5.20 -15.86
N TYR A 131 -8.35 5.79 -16.45
CA TYR A 131 -8.47 6.48 -17.75
C TYR A 131 -8.88 5.57 -18.90
N LYS A 132 -8.63 4.26 -18.79
CA LYS A 132 -9.08 3.28 -19.78
C LYS A 132 -10.53 2.84 -19.59
N ASN A 133 -11.02 2.77 -18.35
CA ASN A 133 -12.28 2.08 -18.02
C ASN A 133 -13.39 2.99 -17.46
N VAL A 134 -13.05 4.21 -17.06
CA VAL A 134 -13.97 5.17 -16.44
C VAL A 134 -14.15 6.34 -17.39
N LYS A 135 -15.40 6.67 -17.70
CA LYS A 135 -15.77 7.87 -18.46
C LYS A 135 -16.37 8.87 -17.50
N THR A 136 -16.02 10.14 -17.66
CA THR A 136 -16.47 11.21 -16.76
C THR A 136 -17.06 12.36 -17.56
N LYS A 137 -17.94 13.10 -16.89
CA LYS A 137 -18.44 14.38 -17.36
C LYS A 137 -18.72 15.25 -16.15
N LEU A 138 -18.28 16.50 -16.23
CA LEU A 138 -18.45 17.48 -15.17
C LEU A 138 -19.20 18.70 -15.69
N SER A 139 -20.16 19.16 -14.91
CA SER A 139 -20.92 20.39 -15.14
C SER A 139 -20.97 21.21 -13.85
N ASN A 140 -21.56 22.40 -13.89
CA ASN A 140 -21.68 23.26 -12.71
C ASN A 140 -22.60 22.71 -11.60
N ALA A 141 -23.40 21.68 -11.88
CA ALA A 141 -24.38 21.13 -10.94
C ALA A 141 -24.21 19.63 -10.68
N GLU A 142 -23.70 18.88 -11.66
CA GLU A 142 -23.60 17.44 -11.58
C GLU A 142 -22.23 16.94 -12.08
N ALA A 143 -21.70 15.95 -11.38
CA ALA A 143 -20.61 15.10 -11.82
C ALA A 143 -21.15 13.71 -12.19
N GLU A 144 -20.85 13.26 -13.40
CA GLU A 144 -21.25 11.96 -13.95
C GLU A 144 -20.01 11.06 -14.07
N ILE A 145 -20.10 9.84 -13.53
CA ILE A 145 -19.08 8.80 -13.63
C ILE A 145 -19.72 7.56 -14.23
N CYS A 146 -19.16 7.05 -15.32
CA CYS A 146 -19.63 5.83 -15.98
C CYS A 146 -18.53 4.76 -15.95
N ILE A 147 -18.85 3.60 -15.37
CA ILE A 147 -17.95 2.45 -15.26
C ILE A 147 -18.66 1.25 -15.89
N ARG A 148 -18.18 0.81 -17.06
CA ARG A 148 -18.89 -0.18 -17.89
C ARG A 148 -20.34 0.30 -18.16
N ASP A 149 -21.34 -0.45 -17.71
CA ASP A 149 -22.77 -0.15 -17.89
C ASP A 149 -23.40 0.55 -16.67
N LYS A 150 -22.61 0.85 -15.62
CA LYS A 150 -23.09 1.57 -14.44
C LYS A 150 -22.83 3.06 -14.60
N GLU A 151 -23.86 3.86 -14.36
CA GLU A 151 -23.80 5.32 -14.32
C GLU A 151 -24.03 5.81 -12.89
N TYR A 152 -23.17 6.74 -12.45
CA TYR A 152 -23.23 7.37 -11.15
C TYR A 152 -23.33 8.88 -11.35
N LYS A 153 -24.27 9.50 -10.65
CA LYS A 153 -24.48 10.94 -10.64
C LYS A 153 -24.29 11.47 -9.23
N VAL A 154 -23.52 12.55 -9.12
CA VAL A 154 -23.28 13.26 -7.86
C VAL A 154 -23.70 14.71 -8.05
N ASP A 155 -24.66 15.16 -7.24
CA ASP A 155 -25.00 16.58 -7.13
C ASP A 155 -23.86 17.32 -6.43
N ILE A 156 -23.27 18.28 -7.13
CA ILE A 156 -22.14 19.07 -6.63
C ILE A 156 -22.55 20.46 -6.16
N THR A 157 -23.83 20.84 -6.31
CA THR A 157 -24.33 22.14 -5.86
C THR A 157 -24.15 22.40 -4.36
N PRO A 158 -24.22 21.41 -3.44
CA PRO A 158 -23.98 21.64 -2.01
C PRO A 158 -22.55 22.07 -1.67
N PHE A 159 -21.60 21.90 -2.58
CA PHE A 159 -20.21 22.33 -2.37
C PHE A 159 -19.98 23.83 -2.66
N GLU A 160 -20.96 24.51 -3.25
CA GLU A 160 -20.92 25.96 -3.56
C GLU A 160 -19.62 26.40 -4.27
N ILE A 161 -19.13 25.56 -5.20
CA ILE A 161 -17.88 25.79 -5.92
C ILE A 161 -18.09 26.92 -6.93
N ARG A 162 -17.23 27.94 -6.86
CA ARG A 162 -17.25 29.01 -7.87
C ARG A 162 -16.85 28.45 -9.24
N PRO A 163 -17.52 28.83 -10.34
CA PRO A 163 -17.24 28.28 -11.67
C PRO A 163 -15.76 28.36 -12.09
N GLU A 164 -15.03 29.41 -11.69
CA GLU A 164 -13.60 29.57 -11.99
C GLU A 164 -12.69 28.58 -11.26
N ASN A 165 -13.17 27.96 -10.18
CA ASN A 165 -12.44 26.98 -9.38
C ASN A 165 -12.86 25.54 -9.71
N LEU A 166 -13.93 25.36 -10.49
CA LEU A 166 -14.36 24.05 -10.96
C LEU A 166 -13.41 23.57 -12.05
N PHE A 167 -12.98 22.32 -11.96
CA PHE A 167 -12.17 21.70 -12.99
C PHE A 167 -12.95 21.49 -14.28
N ASN A 168 -12.23 21.28 -15.39
CA ASN A 168 -12.85 20.97 -16.68
C ASN A 168 -13.44 19.54 -16.71
N ASP A 169 -12.91 18.65 -15.86
CA ASP A 169 -13.36 17.27 -15.70
C ASP A 169 -13.03 16.80 -14.28
N ILE A 170 -13.51 15.63 -13.90
CA ILE A 170 -13.18 14.99 -12.62
C ILE A 170 -11.71 14.58 -12.65
N GLY A 171 -10.92 15.16 -11.75
CA GLY A 171 -9.52 14.85 -11.54
C GLY A 171 -9.34 13.60 -10.69
N PHE A 172 -8.35 12.79 -11.05
CA PHE A 172 -7.90 11.62 -10.27
C PHE A 172 -6.40 11.72 -10.03
N GLY A 173 -5.95 11.16 -8.91
CA GLY A 173 -4.51 11.04 -8.59
C GLY A 173 -4.00 12.01 -7.54
N SER A 174 -4.87 12.80 -6.89
CA SER A 174 -4.49 13.52 -5.67
C SER A 174 -4.43 12.59 -4.46
N ILE A 175 -5.34 11.61 -4.40
CA ILE A 175 -5.33 10.54 -3.41
C ILE A 175 -5.24 9.20 -4.13
N ILE A 176 -4.19 8.44 -3.86
CA ILE A 176 -3.95 7.04 -4.25
C ILE A 176 -3.49 6.33 -2.98
N ASP A 177 -4.39 5.55 -2.37
CA ASP A 177 -4.18 4.88 -1.09
C ASP A 177 -4.36 3.38 -1.27
N TYR A 178 -3.31 2.60 -1.02
CA TYR A 178 -3.30 1.15 -1.15
C TYR A 178 -3.50 0.49 0.21
N GLU A 179 -4.29 -0.59 0.23
CA GLU A 179 -4.54 -1.35 1.45
C GLU A 179 -4.77 -2.83 1.13
N VAL A 180 -4.46 -3.71 2.08
CA VAL A 180 -4.79 -5.14 1.99
C VAL A 180 -5.99 -5.43 2.87
N ILE A 181 -7.17 -5.45 2.27
CA ILE A 181 -8.45 -5.63 2.97
C ILE A 181 -9.03 -6.99 2.62
N ASN A 182 -9.36 -7.79 3.64
CA ASN A 182 -9.95 -9.13 3.47
C ASN A 182 -9.14 -10.01 2.48
N ASN A 183 -7.82 -10.04 2.63
CA ASN A 183 -6.87 -10.75 1.77
C ASN A 183 -6.96 -10.36 0.28
N LYS A 184 -7.27 -9.10 0.00
CA LYS A 184 -7.28 -8.55 -1.36
C LYS A 184 -6.45 -7.27 -1.37
N LEU A 185 -5.58 -7.14 -2.36
CA LEU A 185 -4.96 -5.86 -2.65
C LEU A 185 -6.01 -4.92 -3.26
N MET A 186 -6.23 -3.78 -2.62
CA MET A 186 -7.15 -2.75 -3.06
C MET A 186 -6.43 -1.40 -3.16
N VAL A 187 -6.94 -0.52 -4.00
CA VAL A 187 -6.55 0.89 -4.02
C VAL A 187 -7.78 1.77 -4.07
N ARG A 188 -7.75 2.84 -3.28
CA ARG A 188 -8.70 3.95 -3.29
C ARG A 188 -8.09 5.11 -4.07
N VAL A 189 -8.81 5.58 -5.09
CA VAL A 189 -8.46 6.79 -5.83
C VAL A 189 -9.59 7.79 -5.75
N SER A 190 -9.35 8.95 -5.14
CA SER A 190 -10.41 9.96 -4.94
C SER A 190 -10.67 10.77 -6.21
N GLY A 191 -11.96 11.01 -6.48
CA GLY A 191 -12.41 11.91 -7.53
C GLY A 191 -12.51 13.35 -7.01
N GLN A 192 -11.77 14.27 -7.61
CA GLN A 192 -11.71 15.67 -7.21
C GLN A 192 -12.22 16.58 -8.31
N ILE A 193 -12.99 17.61 -7.95
CA ILE A 193 -13.60 18.54 -8.92
C ILE A 193 -13.17 20.00 -8.75
N SER A 194 -12.43 20.31 -7.69
CA SER A 194 -11.83 21.62 -7.47
C SER A 194 -10.65 21.50 -6.49
N PRO A 195 -9.77 22.52 -6.38
CA PRO A 195 -8.66 22.49 -5.42
C PRO A 195 -9.13 22.49 -3.95
N ALA A 196 -10.32 23.04 -3.67
CA ALA A 196 -10.83 23.22 -2.31
C ALA A 196 -11.72 22.06 -1.83
N VAL A 197 -12.35 21.32 -2.75
CA VAL A 197 -13.18 20.15 -2.40
C VAL A 197 -12.30 18.92 -2.28
N SER A 198 -12.45 18.19 -1.18
CA SER A 198 -11.62 17.04 -0.84
C SER A 198 -11.89 15.81 -1.72
N SER A 199 -13.16 15.48 -1.98
CA SER A 199 -13.57 14.38 -2.86
C SER A 199 -15.09 14.40 -3.11
N ILE A 200 -15.52 13.93 -4.29
CA ILE A 200 -16.94 13.64 -4.58
C ILE A 200 -17.29 12.14 -4.44
N GLY A 201 -16.32 11.34 -4.04
CA GLY A 201 -16.39 9.88 -3.96
C GLY A 201 -15.11 9.24 -4.46
N ASP A 202 -14.98 7.94 -4.24
CA ASP A 202 -13.75 7.21 -4.53
C ASP A 202 -13.96 6.09 -5.54
N ILE A 203 -13.01 5.94 -6.46
CA ILE A 203 -12.86 4.74 -7.26
C ILE A 203 -12.11 3.70 -6.43
N ILE A 204 -12.72 2.54 -6.23
CA ILE A 204 -12.10 1.38 -5.59
C ILE A 204 -11.74 0.36 -6.67
N ILE A 205 -10.46 0.02 -6.76
CA ILE A 205 -9.98 -1.05 -7.64
C ILE A 205 -9.55 -2.21 -6.77
N ILE A 206 -10.11 -3.40 -7.03
CA ILE A 206 -9.66 -4.65 -6.44
C ILE A 206 -8.78 -5.36 -7.46
N TYR A 207 -7.57 -5.73 -7.07
CA TYR A 207 -6.64 -6.45 -7.94
C TYR A 207 -6.81 -7.97 -7.85
N GLU A 208 -6.49 -8.66 -8.93
CA GLU A 208 -6.27 -10.11 -8.95
C GLU A 208 -4.98 -10.44 -9.72
N TYR A 209 -4.32 -11.51 -9.32
CA TYR A 209 -3.16 -12.02 -10.05
C TYR A 209 -3.61 -12.79 -11.29
N ARG A 210 -3.27 -12.28 -12.48
CA ARG A 210 -3.52 -12.95 -13.77
C ARG A 210 -2.45 -12.58 -14.76
N ASN A 211 -2.10 -13.50 -15.66
CA ASN A 211 -1.08 -13.27 -16.68
C ASN A 211 0.25 -12.75 -16.11
N LYS A 212 0.66 -13.27 -14.95
CA LYS A 212 1.91 -12.96 -14.23
C LYS A 212 2.01 -11.54 -13.63
N MET A 213 0.89 -10.86 -13.42
CA MET A 213 0.84 -9.54 -12.79
C MET A 213 -0.49 -9.30 -12.07
N TYR A 214 -0.55 -8.31 -11.18
CA TYR A 214 -1.78 -7.89 -10.53
C TYR A 214 -2.51 -6.88 -11.41
N GLN A 215 -3.74 -7.21 -11.81
CA GLN A 215 -4.56 -6.39 -12.70
C GLN A 215 -5.94 -6.15 -12.08
N ALA A 216 -6.66 -5.10 -12.51
CA ALA A 216 -8.01 -4.83 -12.02
C ALA A 216 -8.95 -6.01 -12.27
N LYS A 217 -9.50 -6.56 -11.19
CA LYS A 217 -10.62 -7.50 -11.18
C LYS A 217 -11.95 -6.75 -11.26
N THR A 218 -12.13 -5.80 -10.34
CA THR A 218 -13.31 -4.93 -10.25
C THR A 218 -12.87 -3.48 -10.12
N ILE A 219 -13.76 -2.60 -10.59
CA ILE A 219 -13.64 -1.15 -10.51
C ILE A 219 -15.04 -0.68 -10.13
N ASP A 220 -15.19 -0.02 -8.99
CA ASP A 220 -16.46 0.50 -8.51
C ASP A 220 -16.28 1.94 -8.02
N PHE A 221 -17.35 2.73 -8.06
CA PHE A 221 -17.38 4.08 -7.50
C PHE A 221 -18.24 4.10 -6.23
N ILE A 222 -17.68 4.63 -5.14
CA ILE A 222 -18.35 4.74 -3.84
C ILE A 222 -18.43 6.22 -3.45
N LYS A 223 -19.66 6.74 -3.39
CA LYS A 223 -19.94 8.12 -2.95
C LYS A 223 -19.99 8.26 -1.42
N ASN A 224 -20.46 7.22 -0.73
CA ASN A 224 -20.76 7.26 0.68
C ASN A 224 -19.57 6.69 1.47
N ILE A 225 -18.98 7.52 2.33
CA ILE A 225 -17.83 7.13 3.15
C ILE A 225 -18.10 5.90 4.03
N ASN A 226 -19.36 5.68 4.44
CA ASN A 226 -19.74 4.54 5.29
C ASN A 226 -19.76 3.19 4.52
N GLU A 227 -19.84 3.25 3.20
CA GLU A 227 -19.77 2.06 2.33
C GLU A 227 -18.34 1.79 1.85
N ASN A 228 -17.42 2.73 2.09
CA ASN A 228 -16.05 2.63 1.60
C ASN A 228 -15.19 1.82 2.60
N PRO A 229 -14.63 0.67 2.16
CA PRO A 229 -13.90 -0.25 3.04
C PRO A 229 -12.61 0.34 3.64
N PHE A 230 -12.12 1.49 3.14
CA PHE A 230 -10.94 2.17 3.66
C PHE A 230 -11.20 2.98 4.94
N TYR A 231 -12.46 3.23 5.31
CA TYR A 231 -12.81 4.08 6.46
C TYR A 231 -13.42 3.31 7.65
N GLY A 232 -13.44 1.97 7.61
CA GLY A 232 -13.93 1.12 8.69
C GLY A 232 -14.63 -0.14 8.19
N PRO A 233 -15.12 -1.01 9.09
CA PRO A 233 -15.94 -2.15 8.68
C PRO A 233 -17.18 -1.63 7.94
N VAL A 234 -17.42 -2.15 6.74
CA VAL A 234 -18.68 -1.92 6.01
C VAL A 234 -19.81 -2.40 6.92
N LYS A 235 -20.71 -1.51 7.31
CA LYS A 235 -21.91 -1.92 8.05
C LYS A 235 -22.77 -2.70 7.07
N ASP A 236 -23.00 -3.98 7.38
CA ASP A 236 -23.95 -4.85 6.68
C ASP A 236 -25.39 -4.28 6.73
#